data_AF-S3JZD6-F1
#
_entry.id   AF-S3JZD6-F1
#
_cell.length_a   1.000
_cell.length_b   1.000
_cell.length_c   1.000
_cell.angle_alpha   90.00
_cell.angle_beta   90.00
_cell.angle_gamma   90.00
#
_symmetry.space_group_name_H-M   'P 1'
#
loop_
_entity.id
_entity.type
_entity.pdbx_description
1 polymer ?
#
loop_
_entity_poly.entity_id
_entity_poly.type
_entity_poly.pdbx_seq_one_letter_code
_entity_poly.pdbx_strand_id
1 'polypeptide(L)'
;MRGKAKGHTTIIKRSSRKSHDAVHGGAWKVAFADFTLAMMALFMVLWIMGAVTEEERKEIVSLLNSDSLFDGMSPSPITQPNGSGGSITVLAGKPKSEDGGKDAKQNAEAIQALAKQASLGESLKDVNRRSEQEIEDLARTIMKITSAYDAQSNLQIEIVPQGLRILVQDDQKREMFQRSSAILTPFFNRLLTEFATALNSIDNKIIITGHTDSTRFRDQELYNNWNLSGERAMQARRALTKGGLDGGKILQVSGMADQMLLDPEHPLSSANRRIEIMVLTHSASESLYQFFGQHGEKVIKPLAESVAKTSPPAR
;
A
#
# COMPACT_ATOMS: atom_id res chain seq x y z
N MET A 1 33.28 86.71 29.95
CA MET A 1 32.32 85.86 30.70
C MET A 1 32.42 84.43 30.17
N ARG A 2 32.56 83.44 31.07
CA ARG A 2 32.84 82.02 30.80
C ARG A 2 31.57 81.29 30.33
N GLY A 3 31.63 80.65 29.16
CA GLY A 3 30.71 79.59 28.75
C GLY A 3 31.47 78.28 28.58
N LYS A 4 31.55 77.46 29.64
CA LYS A 4 32.11 76.10 29.58
C LYS A 4 30.94 75.12 29.43
N ALA A 5 30.86 74.45 28.29
CA ALA A 5 29.96 73.32 28.08
C ALA A 5 30.76 72.04 27.82
N LYS A 6 30.44 71.05 28.65
CA LYS A 6 30.45 69.59 28.43
C LYS A 6 31.79 68.84 28.29
N GLY A 7 32.05 68.04 29.32
CA GLY A 7 32.50 66.67 29.17
C GLY A 7 31.82 65.82 30.23
N HIS A 8 30.75 65.09 29.89
CA HIS A 8 30.20 64.05 30.75
C HIS A 8 31.02 62.78 30.51
N THR A 9 31.82 62.38 31.49
CA THR A 9 32.51 61.08 31.47
C THR A 9 31.51 60.00 31.86
N THR A 10 31.05 59.22 30.88
CA THR A 10 30.24 58.02 31.14
C THR A 10 31.14 56.93 31.72
N ILE A 11 31.04 56.69 33.03
CA ILE A 11 31.72 55.57 33.69
C ILE A 11 30.86 54.31 33.47
N ILE A 12 31.27 53.43 32.56
CA ILE A 12 30.66 52.11 32.41
C ILE A 12 31.29 51.17 33.45
N LYS A 13 30.61 50.99 34.58
CA LYS A 13 30.95 49.95 35.57
C LYS A 13 30.47 48.59 35.04
N ARG A 14 31.38 47.81 34.44
CA ARG A 14 31.12 46.38 34.18
C ARG A 14 31.21 45.62 35.49
N SER A 15 30.10 45.49 36.19
CA SER A 15 29.95 44.46 37.21
C SER A 15 29.91 43.11 36.47
N SER A 16 30.98 42.32 36.58
CA SER A 16 30.79 40.89 36.40
C SER A 16 29.89 40.44 37.55
N ARG A 17 28.71 39.92 37.23
CA ARG A 17 28.05 39.04 38.16
C ARG A 17 28.98 37.84 38.29
N LYS A 18 29.72 37.76 39.40
CA LYS A 18 30.17 36.47 39.91
C LYS A 18 28.89 35.67 40.15
N SER A 19 28.49 34.89 39.14
CA SER A 19 27.60 33.77 39.39
C SER A 19 28.39 32.84 40.29
N HIS A 20 27.96 32.75 41.54
CA HIS A 20 28.41 31.72 42.46
C HIS A 20 28.31 30.37 41.76
N ASP A 21 29.39 29.59 41.91
CA ASP A 21 29.50 28.16 41.68
C ASP A 21 28.28 27.51 41.04
N ALA A 22 28.29 27.45 39.71
CA ALA A 22 27.56 26.40 39.04
C ALA A 22 28.13 25.09 39.60
N VAL A 23 27.33 24.38 40.38
CA VAL A 23 27.63 23.08 40.96
C VAL A 23 27.94 22.11 39.81
N HIS A 24 29.21 22.06 39.39
CA HIS A 24 29.70 21.22 38.30
C HIS A 24 29.76 19.71 38.67
N GLY A 25 29.08 19.30 39.75
CA GLY A 25 28.99 17.91 40.20
C GLY A 25 27.68 17.20 39.88
N GLY A 26 26.78 17.80 39.11
CA GLY A 26 25.44 17.27 38.82
C GLY A 26 25.24 16.66 37.43
N ALA A 27 25.97 17.13 36.40
CA ALA A 27 25.75 16.70 35.01
C ALA A 27 26.04 15.21 34.79
N TRP A 28 27.08 14.67 35.44
CA TRP A 28 27.40 13.24 35.37
C TRP A 28 26.33 12.38 36.06
N LYS A 29 25.61 12.92 37.06
CA LYS A 29 24.50 12.23 37.72
C LYS A 29 23.26 12.18 36.82
N VAL A 30 23.06 13.19 35.98
CA VAL A 30 21.99 13.18 34.96
C VAL A 30 22.29 12.13 33.89
N ALA A 31 23.53 12.08 33.40
CA ALA A 31 23.96 11.04 32.46
C ALA A 31 23.89 9.63 33.06
N PHE A 32 24.26 9.47 34.34
CA PHE A 32 24.13 8.21 35.06
C PHE A 32 22.67 7.81 35.28
N ALA A 33 21.80 8.75 35.67
CA ALA A 33 20.37 8.50 35.83
C ALA A 33 19.73 8.08 34.50
N ASP A 34 20.04 8.77 33.41
CA ASP A 34 19.55 8.44 32.06
C ASP A 34 20.02 7.05 31.60
N PHE A 35 21.31 6.72 31.84
CA PHE A 35 21.83 5.37 31.59
C PHE A 35 21.10 4.29 32.39
N THR A 36 20.83 4.52 33.69
CA THR A 36 20.09 3.56 34.51
C THR A 36 18.62 3.42 34.07
N LEU A 37 18.01 4.49 33.56
CA LEU A 37 16.64 4.48 33.07
C LEU A 37 16.55 3.72 31.73
N ALA A 38 17.54 3.90 30.86
CA ALA A 38 17.67 3.12 29.63
C ALA A 38 17.88 1.62 29.93
N MET A 39 18.73 1.27 30.89
CA MET A 39 18.90 -0.13 31.30
C MET A 39 17.65 -0.72 31.96
N MET A 40 16.94 0.06 32.78
CA MET A 40 15.67 -0.36 33.38
C MET A 40 14.59 -0.59 32.32
N ALA A 41 14.50 0.29 31.31
CA ALA A 41 13.58 0.14 30.20
C ALA A 41 13.93 -1.09 29.34
N LEU A 42 15.21 -1.31 29.03
CA LEU A 42 15.68 -2.51 28.34
C LEU A 42 15.34 -3.79 29.14
N PHE A 43 15.55 -3.75 30.46
CA PHE A 43 15.24 -4.88 31.33
C PHE A 43 13.73 -5.17 31.40
N MET A 44 12.87 -4.14 31.49
CA MET A 44 11.42 -4.30 31.40
C MET A 44 11.00 -4.94 30.07
N VAL A 45 11.61 -4.53 28.95
CA VAL A 45 11.32 -5.12 27.63
C VAL A 45 11.76 -6.58 27.55
N LEU A 46 12.97 -6.90 28.02
CA LEU A 46 13.47 -8.28 28.05
C LEU A 46 12.67 -9.16 29.02
N TRP A 47 12.23 -8.60 30.15
CA TRP A 47 11.38 -9.29 31.11
C TRP A 47 10.01 -9.56 30.50
N ILE A 48 9.37 -8.60 29.83
CA ILE A 48 8.12 -8.84 29.11
C ILE A 48 8.32 -9.91 28.02
N MET A 49 9.41 -9.84 27.24
CA MET A 49 9.73 -10.87 26.24
C MET A 49 9.98 -12.27 26.82
N GLY A 50 10.46 -12.37 28.07
CA GLY A 50 10.75 -13.63 28.76
C GLY A 50 9.61 -14.16 29.64
N ALA A 51 8.67 -13.30 30.04
CA ALA A 51 7.45 -13.67 30.76
C ALA A 51 6.31 -14.11 29.82
N VAL A 52 6.46 -13.83 28.52
CA VAL A 52 5.54 -14.26 27.47
C VAL A 52 5.89 -15.69 27.06
N THR A 53 4.92 -16.59 27.20
CA THR A 53 5.04 -17.99 26.80
C THR A 53 5.20 -18.11 25.27
N GLU A 54 5.77 -19.23 24.79
CA GLU A 54 5.91 -19.48 23.33
C GLU A 54 4.58 -19.36 22.56
N GLU A 55 3.47 -19.65 23.23
CA GLU A 55 2.11 -19.58 22.69
C GLU A 55 1.63 -18.12 22.55
N GLU A 56 1.81 -17.29 23.58
CA GLU A 56 1.49 -15.85 23.54
C GLU A 56 2.43 -15.08 22.60
N ARG A 57 3.70 -15.49 22.45
CA ARG A 57 4.61 -14.90 21.46
C ARG A 57 4.12 -15.16 20.04
N LYS A 58 3.62 -16.36 19.74
CA LYS A 58 3.04 -16.68 18.43
C LYS A 58 1.75 -15.89 18.18
N GLU A 59 0.97 -15.61 19.22
CA GLU A 59 -0.22 -14.76 19.14
C GLU A 59 0.16 -13.28 18.93
N ILE A 60 1.17 -12.75 19.63
CA ILE A 60 1.64 -11.36 19.42
C ILE A 60 2.32 -11.21 18.05
N VAL A 61 3.04 -12.21 17.57
CA VAL A 61 3.65 -12.22 16.23
C VAL A 61 2.57 -12.35 15.16
N SER A 62 1.52 -13.15 15.38
CA SER A 62 0.38 -13.17 14.46
C SER A 62 -0.38 -11.85 14.50
N LEU A 63 -0.52 -11.21 15.67
CA LEU A 63 -1.11 -9.89 15.83
C LEU A 63 -0.29 -8.80 15.15
N LEU A 64 1.03 -8.78 15.27
CA LEU A 64 1.92 -7.80 14.62
C LEU A 64 2.02 -8.01 13.11
N ASN A 65 1.98 -9.26 12.64
CA ASN A 65 1.93 -9.55 11.21
C ASN A 65 0.53 -9.31 10.63
N SER A 66 -0.53 -9.41 11.43
CA SER A 66 -1.91 -9.05 11.05
C SER A 66 -2.24 -7.58 11.22
N ASP A 67 -1.54 -6.88 12.12
CA ASP A 67 -1.57 -5.43 12.35
C ASP A 67 -0.51 -4.75 11.46
N SER A 68 -0.52 -5.11 10.18
CA SER A 68 -0.17 -4.12 9.16
C SER A 68 -1.21 -3.02 9.24
N LEU A 69 -1.08 -2.12 10.22
CA LEU A 69 -1.97 -1.00 10.55
C LEU A 69 -2.05 0.08 9.44
N PHE A 70 -1.52 -0.22 8.26
CA PHE A 70 -1.71 0.53 7.03
C PHE A 70 -2.63 -0.18 6.00
N ASP A 71 -3.19 -1.35 6.33
CA ASP A 71 -4.12 -2.10 5.48
C ASP A 71 -5.48 -2.27 6.19
N GLY A 72 -6.33 -1.24 6.08
CA GLY A 72 -7.81 -1.29 6.16
C GLY A 72 -8.53 -1.93 7.36
N MET A 73 -9.10 -1.11 8.26
CA MET A 73 -10.27 -1.42 9.13
C MET A 73 -11.38 -2.24 8.40
N SER A 74 -12.20 -3.17 8.96
CA SER A 74 -12.51 -3.85 10.26
C SER A 74 -13.75 -4.79 9.99
N PRO A 75 -14.38 -5.64 10.87
CA PRO A 75 -14.19 -5.87 12.34
C PRO A 75 -14.30 -7.33 12.93
N SER A 76 -13.63 -7.52 14.09
CA SER A 76 -14.03 -8.29 15.32
C SER A 76 -14.10 -9.84 15.33
N PRO A 77 -14.00 -10.55 16.51
CA PRO A 77 -14.23 -10.07 17.89
C PRO A 77 -13.23 -10.52 18.99
N ILE A 78 -13.38 -9.82 20.12
CA ILE A 78 -12.98 -10.16 21.50
C ILE A 78 -13.14 -11.66 21.82
N THR A 79 -12.12 -12.25 22.44
CA THR A 79 -12.27 -13.45 23.27
C THR A 79 -11.56 -13.24 24.61
N GLN A 80 -12.36 -13.23 25.68
CA GLN A 80 -11.88 -13.38 27.06
C GLN A 80 -11.63 -14.87 27.36
N PRO A 81 -10.63 -15.22 28.18
CA PRO A 81 -10.37 -16.60 28.56
C PRO A 81 -11.09 -16.92 29.89
N ASN A 82 -12.32 -17.42 29.80
CA ASN A 82 -12.88 -18.46 30.68
C ASN A 82 -14.41 -18.58 30.51
N GLY A 83 -14.86 -19.80 30.21
CA GLY A 83 -16.24 -20.23 30.51
C GLY A 83 -17.18 -20.30 29.32
N SER A 84 -17.46 -21.54 28.90
CA SER A 84 -18.60 -21.99 28.07
C SER A 84 -18.85 -21.26 26.74
N GLY A 85 -18.37 -21.85 25.64
CA GLY A 85 -18.68 -21.43 24.28
C GLY A 85 -20.17 -21.54 23.96
N GLY A 86 -20.87 -20.42 24.06
CA GLY A 86 -22.20 -20.22 23.51
C GLY A 86 -22.10 -19.81 22.04
N SER A 87 -22.74 -20.58 21.17
CA SER A 87 -23.04 -20.20 19.80
C SER A 87 -23.69 -18.82 19.77
N ILE A 88 -23.18 -17.88 18.96
CA ILE A 88 -23.86 -16.62 18.65
C ILE A 88 -25.09 -16.97 17.81
N THR A 89 -26.16 -17.35 18.51
CA THR A 89 -27.52 -17.21 18.02
C THR A 89 -27.79 -15.71 18.04
N VAL A 90 -27.78 -15.08 16.88
CA VAL A 90 -28.33 -13.74 16.70
C VAL A 90 -29.76 -13.80 17.23
N LEU A 91 -29.97 -13.21 18.40
CA LEU A 91 -31.25 -13.10 19.07
C LEU A 91 -32.12 -12.14 18.25
N ALA A 92 -32.73 -12.68 17.19
CA ALA A 92 -33.86 -12.07 16.54
C ALA A 92 -34.91 -11.80 17.62
N GLY A 93 -35.26 -10.53 17.79
CA GLY A 93 -36.26 -10.11 18.78
C GLY A 93 -37.52 -10.97 18.63
N LYS A 94 -37.95 -11.58 19.73
CA LYS A 94 -39.29 -12.16 19.83
C LYS A 94 -40.30 -11.03 19.59
N PRO A 95 -41.10 -11.05 18.51
CA PRO A 95 -42.33 -10.29 18.52
C PRO A 95 -43.28 -11.05 19.44
N LYS A 96 -43.70 -10.41 20.52
CA LYS A 96 -44.97 -10.73 21.15
C LYS A 96 -46.04 -10.31 20.14
N SER A 97 -46.64 -11.27 19.46
CA SER A 97 -47.94 -11.08 18.84
C SER A 97 -48.76 -12.34 19.06
N GLU A 98 -49.80 -12.17 19.85
CA GLU A 98 -51.01 -12.96 19.73
C GLU A 98 -51.55 -12.84 18.29
N ASP A 99 -52.01 -13.99 17.80
CA ASP A 99 -52.99 -14.19 16.73
C ASP A 99 -52.59 -13.99 15.25
N GLY A 100 -53.10 -14.88 14.40
CA GLY A 100 -53.17 -14.72 12.94
C GLY A 100 -52.16 -15.50 12.09
N GLY A 101 -52.40 -16.79 11.86
CA GLY A 101 -51.66 -17.59 10.89
C GLY A 101 -52.02 -17.26 9.44
N LYS A 102 -51.02 -16.94 8.61
CA LYS A 102 -50.88 -17.30 7.17
C LYS A 102 -49.61 -16.73 6.48
N ASP A 103 -48.91 -15.75 7.07
CA ASP A 103 -47.77 -15.07 6.40
C ASP A 103 -46.38 -15.66 6.70
N ALA A 104 -46.29 -16.70 7.53
CA ALA A 104 -45.01 -17.29 7.94
C ALA A 104 -44.30 -18.12 6.84
N LYS A 105 -45.02 -18.60 5.83
CA LYS A 105 -44.44 -19.45 4.77
C LYS A 105 -43.68 -18.65 3.71
N GLN A 106 -44.17 -17.46 3.31
CA GLN A 106 -43.52 -16.64 2.29
C GLN A 106 -42.24 -15.96 2.80
N ASN A 107 -42.20 -15.57 4.08
CA ASN A 107 -40.99 -15.01 4.69
C ASN A 107 -39.89 -16.06 4.93
N ALA A 108 -40.27 -17.32 5.21
CA ALA A 108 -39.29 -18.39 5.37
C ALA A 108 -38.56 -18.72 4.05
N GLU A 109 -39.28 -18.72 2.92
CA GLU A 109 -38.70 -18.98 1.59
C GLU A 109 -37.78 -17.83 1.14
N ALA A 110 -38.16 -16.57 1.40
CA ALA A 110 -37.33 -15.40 1.08
C ALA A 110 -36.03 -15.35 1.91
N ILE A 111 -36.11 -15.68 3.20
CA ILE A 111 -34.93 -15.74 4.09
C ILE A 111 -34.04 -16.92 3.70
N GLN A 112 -34.62 -18.06 3.27
CA GLN A 112 -33.86 -19.22 2.83
C GLN A 112 -33.22 -19.02 1.44
N ALA A 113 -33.82 -18.20 0.58
CA ALA A 113 -33.21 -17.78 -0.68
C ALA A 113 -32.02 -16.83 -0.46
N LEU A 114 -32.14 -15.87 0.46
CA LEU A 114 -31.04 -14.99 0.88
C LEU A 114 -29.89 -15.77 1.55
N ALA A 115 -30.22 -16.75 2.40
CA ALA A 115 -29.24 -17.62 3.06
C ALA A 115 -28.53 -18.54 2.07
N LYS A 116 -29.23 -19.06 1.05
CA LYS A 116 -28.61 -19.82 -0.04
C LYS A 116 -27.64 -18.95 -0.85
N GLN A 117 -28.02 -17.71 -1.14
CA GLN A 117 -27.17 -16.77 -1.87
C GLN A 117 -25.93 -16.33 -1.06
N ALA A 118 -26.03 -16.25 0.27
CA ALA A 118 -24.90 -16.05 1.16
C ALA A 118 -24.00 -17.30 1.31
N SER A 119 -24.55 -18.51 1.17
CA SER A 119 -23.78 -19.77 1.15
C SER A 119 -23.15 -20.14 -0.20
N LEU A 120 -23.51 -19.40 -1.26
CA LEU A 120 -22.94 -19.50 -2.62
C LEU A 120 -21.67 -18.65 -2.78
N GLY A 121 -21.34 -17.83 -1.78
CA GLY A 121 -20.09 -17.10 -1.71
C GLY A 121 -18.95 -18.04 -1.33
N GLU A 122 -18.06 -18.28 -2.27
CA GLU A 122 -16.82 -18.99 -2.02
C GLU A 122 -16.04 -18.34 -0.87
N SER A 123 -15.47 -19.13 0.04
CA SER A 123 -14.74 -18.59 1.19
C SER A 123 -13.62 -17.66 0.69
N LEU A 124 -13.46 -16.49 1.32
CA LEU A 124 -12.39 -15.53 0.97
C LEU A 124 -11.01 -16.20 0.91
N LYS A 125 -10.79 -17.24 1.72
CA LYS A 125 -9.56 -18.05 1.71
C LYS A 125 -9.39 -18.88 0.44
N ASP A 126 -10.48 -19.42 -0.10
CA ASP A 126 -10.47 -20.23 -1.33
C ASP A 126 -10.32 -19.34 -2.58
N VAL A 127 -10.89 -18.14 -2.55
CA VAL A 127 -10.66 -17.09 -3.57
C VAL A 127 -9.20 -16.67 -3.57
N ASN A 128 -8.63 -16.36 -2.40
CA ASN A 128 -7.23 -15.92 -2.32
C ASN A 128 -6.25 -17.01 -2.79
N ARG A 129 -6.47 -18.26 -2.37
CA ARG A 129 -5.61 -19.39 -2.76
C ARG A 129 -5.62 -19.65 -4.27
N ARG A 130 -6.78 -19.51 -4.93
CA ARG A 130 -6.86 -19.65 -6.40
C ARG A 130 -6.20 -18.47 -7.10
N SER A 131 -6.40 -17.26 -6.60
CA SER A 131 -5.72 -16.07 -7.13
C SER A 131 -4.19 -16.21 -7.08
N GLU A 132 -3.64 -16.80 -6.01
CA GLU A 132 -2.20 -17.09 -5.91
C GLU A 132 -1.74 -18.08 -6.99
N GLN A 133 -2.47 -19.18 -7.18
CA GLN A 133 -2.14 -20.20 -8.20
C GLN A 133 -2.21 -19.63 -9.63
N GLU A 134 -3.24 -18.86 -9.93
CA GLU A 134 -3.42 -18.18 -11.22
C GLU A 134 -2.28 -17.20 -11.52
N ILE A 135 -1.83 -16.46 -10.50
CA ILE A 135 -0.68 -15.56 -10.60
C ILE A 135 0.62 -16.32 -10.86
N GLU A 136 0.85 -17.44 -10.16
CA GLU A 136 2.03 -18.27 -10.42
C GLU A 136 2.05 -18.84 -11.84
N ASP A 137 0.91 -19.31 -12.33
CA ASP A 137 0.80 -19.87 -13.68
C ASP A 137 0.93 -18.81 -14.76
N LEU A 138 0.42 -17.60 -14.51
CA LEU A 138 0.70 -16.44 -15.34
C LEU A 138 2.21 -16.14 -15.37
N ALA A 139 2.87 -16.12 -14.21
CA ALA A 139 4.32 -15.87 -14.12
C ALA A 139 5.11 -16.89 -14.95
N ARG A 140 4.77 -18.18 -14.84
CA ARG A 140 5.36 -19.26 -15.66
C ARG A 140 5.15 -19.02 -17.16
N THR A 141 3.96 -18.61 -17.56
CA THR A 141 3.61 -18.33 -18.96
C THR A 141 4.40 -17.14 -19.52
N ILE A 142 4.49 -16.05 -18.75
CA ILE A 142 5.29 -14.87 -19.14
C ILE A 142 6.78 -15.22 -19.24
N MET A 143 7.33 -16.00 -18.31
CA MET A 143 8.71 -16.48 -18.40
C MET A 143 8.96 -17.32 -19.66
N LYS A 144 8.00 -18.17 -20.04
CA LYS A 144 8.08 -18.98 -21.27
C LYS A 144 8.10 -18.10 -22.53
N ILE A 145 7.19 -17.12 -22.63
CA ILE A 145 7.17 -16.15 -23.74
C ILE A 145 8.51 -15.41 -23.81
N THR A 146 8.98 -14.92 -22.68
CA THR A 146 10.23 -14.15 -22.56
C THR A 146 11.44 -14.97 -23.02
N SER A 147 11.49 -16.25 -22.66
CA SER A 147 12.55 -17.17 -23.09
C SER A 147 12.49 -17.43 -24.60
N ALA A 148 11.30 -17.57 -25.18
CA ALA A 148 11.12 -17.75 -26.62
C ALA A 148 11.58 -16.52 -27.44
N TYR A 149 11.54 -15.33 -26.84
CA TYR A 149 11.95 -14.06 -27.45
C TYR A 149 13.38 -13.63 -27.08
N ASP A 150 14.15 -14.45 -26.35
CA ASP A 150 15.49 -14.10 -25.85
C ASP A 150 15.50 -12.79 -25.02
N ALA A 151 14.42 -12.53 -24.27
CA ALA A 151 14.19 -11.28 -23.54
C ALA A 151 14.49 -11.39 -22.04
N GLN A 152 15.15 -12.47 -21.58
CA GLN A 152 15.33 -12.77 -20.15
C GLN A 152 16.14 -11.71 -19.40
N SER A 153 17.10 -11.05 -20.07
CA SER A 153 17.86 -9.92 -19.48
C SER A 153 17.04 -8.64 -19.33
N ASN A 154 15.95 -8.52 -20.10
CA ASN A 154 15.09 -7.36 -20.16
C ASN A 154 13.85 -7.52 -19.27
N LEU A 155 13.68 -8.65 -18.59
CA LEU A 155 12.51 -8.93 -17.78
C LEU A 155 12.90 -9.38 -16.37
N GLN A 156 12.29 -8.77 -15.38
CA GLN A 156 12.29 -9.24 -14.00
C GLN A 156 10.84 -9.45 -13.55
N ILE A 157 10.58 -10.59 -12.92
CA ILE A 157 9.26 -10.94 -12.40
C ILE A 157 9.38 -11.17 -10.90
N GLU A 158 8.43 -10.62 -10.16
CA GLU A 158 8.37 -10.76 -8.71
C GLU A 158 6.93 -10.94 -8.27
N ILE A 159 6.68 -11.94 -7.44
CA ILE A 159 5.38 -12.14 -6.80
C ILE A 159 5.41 -11.35 -5.49
N VAL A 160 4.47 -10.42 -5.35
CA VAL A 160 4.31 -9.55 -4.18
C VAL A 160 2.89 -9.77 -3.60
N PRO A 161 2.61 -9.36 -2.35
CA PRO A 161 1.27 -9.55 -1.76
C PRO A 161 0.14 -8.91 -2.57
N GLN A 162 0.42 -7.82 -3.29
CA GLN A 162 -0.53 -7.13 -4.15
C GLN A 162 -0.76 -7.84 -5.50
N GLY A 163 0.10 -8.80 -5.86
CA GLY A 163 -0.03 -9.63 -7.06
C GLY A 163 1.28 -9.90 -7.80
N LEU A 164 1.25 -9.87 -9.13
CA LEU A 164 2.44 -10.12 -9.97
C LEU A 164 3.04 -8.82 -10.50
N ARG A 165 4.27 -8.54 -10.10
CA ARG A 165 5.04 -7.42 -10.64
C ARG A 165 5.92 -7.89 -11.80
N ILE A 166 5.68 -7.33 -12.98
CA ILE A 166 6.45 -7.60 -14.19
C ILE A 166 7.20 -6.32 -14.57
N LEU A 167 8.52 -6.33 -14.43
CA LEU A 167 9.40 -5.23 -14.81
C LEU A 167 10.02 -5.52 -16.18
N VAL A 168 9.67 -4.71 -17.17
CA VAL A 168 10.32 -4.69 -18.48
C VAL A 168 11.33 -3.55 -18.45
N GLN A 169 12.60 -3.82 -18.75
CA GLN A 169 13.67 -2.83 -18.63
C GLN A 169 14.59 -2.79 -19.87
N ASP A 170 15.21 -1.63 -20.08
CA ASP A 170 16.33 -1.50 -21.01
C ASP A 170 17.53 -2.31 -20.51
N ASP A 171 18.29 -2.90 -21.42
CA ASP A 171 19.63 -3.40 -21.13
C ASP A 171 20.68 -2.76 -22.07
N GLN A 172 21.95 -3.15 -21.92
CA GLN A 172 23.02 -2.59 -22.75
C GLN A 172 22.92 -2.97 -24.24
N LYS A 173 22.15 -3.99 -24.59
CA LYS A 173 22.02 -4.51 -25.96
C LYS A 173 20.75 -4.02 -26.65
N ARG A 174 19.69 -3.76 -25.88
CA ARG A 174 18.33 -3.49 -26.37
C ARG A 174 17.67 -2.41 -25.53
N GLU A 175 17.39 -1.29 -26.18
CA GLU A 175 16.57 -0.20 -25.65
C GLU A 175 15.07 -0.49 -25.92
N MET A 176 14.22 -0.29 -24.92
CA MET A 176 12.77 -0.43 -25.04
C MET A 176 12.14 0.69 -25.83
N PHE A 177 12.64 1.90 -25.62
CA PHE A 177 12.20 3.09 -26.30
C PHE A 177 13.33 3.69 -27.11
N GLN A 178 12.99 4.37 -28.21
CA GLN A 178 13.95 5.23 -28.89
C GLN A 178 14.46 6.31 -27.93
N ARG A 179 15.71 6.76 -28.14
CA ARG A 179 16.34 7.78 -27.30
C ARG A 179 15.45 9.01 -27.13
N SER A 180 15.28 9.43 -25.87
CA SER A 180 14.46 10.58 -25.48
C SER A 180 13.02 10.56 -26.01
N SER A 181 12.50 9.37 -26.33
CA SER A 181 11.18 9.18 -26.93
C SER A 181 10.35 8.19 -26.12
N ALA A 182 9.04 8.26 -26.33
CA ALA A 182 8.07 7.27 -25.87
C ALA A 182 7.76 6.20 -26.93
N ILE A 183 8.41 6.23 -28.10
CA ILE A 183 8.21 5.27 -29.17
C ILE A 183 8.91 3.94 -28.82
N LEU A 184 8.12 2.87 -28.69
CA LEU A 184 8.62 1.51 -28.49
C LEU A 184 9.43 1.02 -29.69
N THR A 185 10.51 0.29 -29.43
CA THR A 185 11.24 -0.40 -30.49
C THR A 185 10.46 -1.63 -31.00
N PRO A 186 10.70 -2.10 -32.24
CA PRO A 186 9.93 -3.21 -32.82
C PRO A 186 9.99 -4.51 -32.01
N PHE A 187 11.10 -4.75 -31.31
CA PHE A 187 11.27 -5.90 -30.42
C PHE A 187 10.27 -5.87 -29.26
N PHE A 188 10.29 -4.78 -28.47
CA PHE A 188 9.43 -4.67 -27.30
C PHE A 188 7.96 -4.47 -27.65
N ASN A 189 7.66 -3.85 -28.80
CA ASN A 189 6.30 -3.79 -29.30
C ASN A 189 5.72 -5.21 -29.53
N ARG A 190 6.51 -6.12 -30.12
CA ARG A 190 6.11 -7.54 -30.28
C ARG A 190 6.02 -8.26 -28.94
N LEU A 191 7.02 -8.10 -28.06
CA LEU A 191 7.02 -8.72 -26.74
C LEU A 191 5.76 -8.36 -25.92
N LEU A 192 5.42 -7.07 -25.85
CA LEU A 192 4.22 -6.61 -25.14
C LEU A 192 2.93 -7.08 -25.81
N THR A 193 2.91 -7.18 -27.15
CA THR A 193 1.76 -7.75 -27.88
C THR A 193 1.53 -9.22 -27.48
N GLU A 194 2.60 -10.01 -27.30
CA GLU A 194 2.49 -11.41 -26.85
C GLU A 194 2.05 -11.54 -25.39
N PHE A 195 2.51 -10.63 -24.53
CA PHE A 195 2.06 -10.60 -23.13
C PHE A 195 0.56 -10.40 -23.01
N ALA A 196 -0.08 -9.70 -23.96
CA ALA A 196 -1.53 -9.48 -23.94
C ALA A 196 -2.33 -10.78 -23.88
N THR A 197 -1.92 -11.82 -24.63
CA THR A 197 -2.58 -13.13 -24.63
C THR A 197 -2.48 -13.80 -23.28
N ALA A 198 -1.29 -13.79 -22.66
CA ALA A 198 -1.08 -14.37 -21.33
C ALA A 198 -1.85 -13.58 -20.25
N LEU A 199 -1.80 -12.25 -20.29
CA LEU A 199 -2.54 -11.39 -19.37
C LEU A 199 -4.07 -11.52 -19.53
N ASN A 200 -4.54 -12.02 -20.67
CA ASN A 200 -5.96 -12.33 -20.88
C ASN A 200 -6.43 -13.61 -20.21
N SER A 201 -5.55 -14.52 -19.76
CA SER A 201 -5.95 -15.82 -19.23
C SER A 201 -6.58 -15.78 -17.83
N ILE A 202 -6.38 -14.71 -17.07
CA ILE A 202 -6.91 -14.50 -15.71
C ILE A 202 -7.68 -13.18 -15.65
N ASP A 203 -8.71 -12.99 -14.86
CA ASP A 203 -9.60 -11.80 -14.93
C ASP A 203 -9.06 -10.54 -14.21
N ASN A 204 -7.87 -10.65 -13.62
CA ASN A 204 -7.22 -9.64 -12.80
C ASN A 204 -7.04 -8.28 -13.49
N LYS A 205 -7.08 -7.23 -12.66
CA LYS A 205 -6.84 -5.85 -13.08
C LYS A 205 -5.35 -5.53 -13.15
N ILE A 206 -4.99 -4.61 -14.04
CA ILE A 206 -3.61 -4.28 -14.36
C ILE A 206 -3.35 -2.80 -14.14
N ILE A 207 -2.22 -2.49 -13.52
CA ILE A 207 -1.64 -1.15 -13.47
C ILE A 207 -0.40 -1.13 -14.34
N ILE A 208 -0.25 -0.10 -15.17
CA ILE A 208 0.93 0.12 -15.99
C ILE A 208 1.62 1.40 -15.53
N THR A 209 2.86 1.28 -15.11
CA THR A 209 3.64 2.39 -14.56
C THR A 209 4.92 2.58 -15.38
N GLY A 210 5.17 3.82 -15.80
CA GLY A 210 6.40 4.20 -16.48
C GLY A 210 7.41 4.81 -15.52
N HIS A 211 8.67 4.44 -15.69
CA HIS A 211 9.81 4.99 -14.94
C HIS A 211 10.89 5.45 -15.92
N THR A 212 11.59 6.52 -15.56
CA THR A 212 12.72 7.07 -16.31
C THR A 212 13.96 7.14 -15.42
N ASP A 213 15.13 7.29 -16.05
CA ASP A 213 16.34 7.66 -15.34
C ASP A 213 16.32 9.15 -14.95
N SER A 214 17.30 9.60 -14.16
CA SER A 214 17.43 11.00 -13.75
C SER A 214 18.07 11.90 -14.81
N THR A 215 18.07 11.50 -16.09
CA THR A 215 18.59 12.35 -17.15
C THR A 215 17.73 13.61 -17.27
N ARG A 216 18.35 14.79 -17.15
CA ARG A 216 17.62 16.06 -17.25
C ARG A 216 17.36 16.44 -18.70
N PHE A 217 16.14 16.91 -18.96
CA PHE A 217 15.80 17.57 -20.21
C PHE A 217 16.30 19.01 -20.23
N ARG A 218 16.59 19.54 -21.43
CA ARG A 218 17.06 20.92 -21.61
C ARG A 218 16.02 21.96 -21.17
N ASP A 219 14.75 21.65 -21.38
CA ASP A 219 13.61 22.49 -21.02
C ASP A 219 12.65 21.68 -20.13
N GLN A 220 12.76 21.87 -18.82
CA GLN A 220 11.96 21.12 -17.84
C GLN A 220 10.51 21.62 -17.75
N GLU A 221 10.21 22.81 -18.26
CA GLU A 221 8.85 23.36 -18.24
C GLU A 221 8.02 22.76 -19.38
N LEU A 222 8.62 22.65 -20.57
CA LEU A 222 7.93 22.09 -21.73
C LEU A 222 7.83 20.57 -21.67
N TYR A 223 8.92 19.90 -21.28
CA TYR A 223 8.97 18.43 -21.30
C TYR A 223 9.98 17.88 -20.30
N ASN A 224 9.50 17.07 -19.36
CA ASN A 224 10.35 16.48 -18.33
C ASN A 224 10.07 14.98 -18.15
N ASN A 225 10.73 14.39 -17.15
CA ASN A 225 10.61 12.97 -16.84
C ASN A 225 9.18 12.55 -16.47
N TRP A 226 8.34 13.45 -15.96
CA TRP A 226 6.92 13.15 -15.71
C TRP A 226 6.15 12.96 -17.02
N ASN A 227 6.37 13.84 -18.00
CA ASN A 227 5.77 13.68 -19.33
C ASN A 227 6.25 12.37 -19.98
N LEU A 228 7.56 12.15 -20.00
CA LEU A 228 8.15 10.98 -20.65
C LEU A 228 7.69 9.65 -20.02
N SER A 229 7.69 9.56 -18.69
CA SER A 229 7.26 8.34 -18.00
C SER A 229 5.79 8.01 -18.27
N GLY A 230 4.91 9.02 -18.22
CA GLY A 230 3.49 8.84 -18.53
C GLY A 230 3.24 8.44 -19.99
N GLU A 231 3.93 9.08 -20.94
CA GLU A 231 3.82 8.74 -22.36
C GLU A 231 4.31 7.31 -22.66
N ARG A 232 5.40 6.88 -22.01
CA ARG A 232 5.92 5.51 -22.14
C ARG A 232 4.95 4.47 -21.60
N ALA A 233 4.36 4.74 -20.43
CA ALA A 233 3.32 3.87 -19.85
C ALA A 233 2.10 3.76 -20.79
N MET A 234 1.69 4.87 -21.39
CA MET A 234 0.63 4.92 -22.38
C MET A 234 0.97 4.17 -23.67
N GLN A 235 2.23 4.21 -24.12
CA GLN A 235 2.66 3.46 -25.29
C GLN A 235 2.69 1.95 -25.01
N ALA A 236 3.13 1.53 -23.82
CA ALA A 236 3.05 0.14 -23.40
C ALA A 236 1.59 -0.35 -23.35
N ARG A 237 0.68 0.47 -22.79
CA ARG A 237 -0.76 0.22 -22.81
C ARG A 237 -1.28 -0.01 -24.23
N ARG A 238 -0.92 0.88 -25.18
CA ARG A 238 -1.32 0.76 -26.59
C ARG A 238 -0.81 -0.54 -27.22
N ALA A 239 0.42 -0.94 -26.94
CA ALA A 239 0.98 -2.19 -27.44
C ALA A 239 0.22 -3.41 -26.90
N LEU A 240 -0.08 -3.43 -25.60
CA LEU A 240 -0.88 -4.49 -24.97
C LEU A 240 -2.29 -4.58 -25.56
N THR A 241 -3.00 -3.45 -25.68
CA THR A 241 -4.35 -3.42 -26.29
C THR A 241 -4.29 -3.86 -27.75
N LYS A 242 -3.25 -3.48 -28.50
CA LYS A 242 -3.05 -3.94 -29.88
C LYS A 242 -2.81 -5.47 -29.95
N GLY A 243 -2.20 -6.06 -28.93
CA GLY A 243 -2.09 -7.51 -28.75
C GLY A 243 -3.38 -8.20 -28.31
N GLY A 244 -4.47 -7.46 -28.13
CA GLY A 244 -5.77 -8.01 -27.78
C GLY A 244 -6.07 -7.99 -26.28
N LEU A 245 -5.25 -7.33 -25.45
CA LEU A 245 -5.56 -7.15 -24.03
C LEU A 245 -6.91 -6.42 -23.91
N ASP A 246 -7.82 -6.98 -23.12
CA ASP A 246 -9.11 -6.33 -22.84
C ASP A 246 -8.88 -4.96 -22.18
N GLY A 247 -9.43 -3.91 -22.78
CA GLY A 247 -9.35 -2.55 -22.26
C GLY A 247 -9.92 -2.40 -20.86
N GLY A 248 -10.91 -3.23 -20.48
CA GLY A 248 -11.52 -3.25 -19.16
C GLY A 248 -10.61 -3.80 -18.05
N LYS A 249 -9.45 -4.39 -18.40
CA LYS A 249 -8.46 -4.86 -17.42
C LYS A 249 -7.52 -3.79 -16.93
N ILE A 250 -7.28 -2.76 -17.74
CA ILE A 250 -6.35 -1.70 -17.39
C ILE A 250 -7.07 -0.77 -16.41
N LEU A 251 -6.71 -0.87 -15.14
CA LEU A 251 -7.28 -0.06 -14.07
C LEU A 251 -6.64 1.33 -14.02
N GLN A 252 -5.31 1.39 -14.17
CA GLN A 252 -4.57 2.63 -14.04
C GLN A 252 -3.34 2.65 -14.95
N VAL A 253 -3.02 3.84 -15.47
CA VAL A 253 -1.74 4.13 -16.13
C VAL A 253 -1.10 5.30 -15.40
N SER A 254 0.17 5.15 -14.98
CA SER A 254 0.88 6.14 -14.19
C SER A 254 2.28 6.41 -14.74
N GLY A 255 2.79 7.63 -14.52
CA GLY A 255 4.18 7.99 -14.76
C GLY A 255 4.82 8.40 -13.44
N MET A 256 6.00 7.87 -13.12
CA MET A 256 6.71 8.13 -11.86
C MET A 256 8.00 8.91 -12.03
N ALA A 257 8.31 9.36 -13.26
CA ALA A 257 9.57 10.02 -13.57
C ALA A 257 10.76 9.21 -13.01
N ASP A 258 11.65 9.89 -12.30
CA ASP A 258 12.82 9.35 -11.60
C ASP A 258 12.64 9.24 -10.08
N GLN A 259 11.39 9.24 -9.59
CA GLN A 259 11.10 9.20 -8.14
C GLN A 259 11.33 7.83 -7.51
N MET A 260 11.31 6.75 -8.32
CA MET A 260 11.55 5.38 -7.88
C MET A 260 12.63 4.75 -8.77
N LEU A 261 13.89 5.07 -8.51
CA LEU A 261 15.02 4.45 -9.20
C LEU A 261 15.19 3.00 -8.76
N LEU A 262 15.44 2.10 -9.72
CA LEU A 262 15.77 0.70 -9.43
C LEU A 262 17.21 0.57 -8.91
N ASP A 263 18.11 1.37 -9.48
CA ASP A 263 19.49 1.56 -9.03
C ASP A 263 19.68 3.03 -8.61
N PRO A 264 19.47 3.34 -7.31
CA PRO A 264 19.67 4.68 -6.77
C PRO A 264 21.14 5.14 -6.77
N GLU A 265 22.09 4.20 -6.73
CA GLU A 265 23.53 4.50 -6.74
C GLU A 265 23.98 4.98 -8.13
N HIS A 266 23.30 4.55 -9.19
CA HIS A 266 23.53 5.02 -10.55
C HIS A 266 22.24 5.61 -11.18
N PRO A 267 21.85 6.85 -10.84
CA PRO A 267 20.59 7.45 -11.29
C PRO A 267 20.41 7.56 -12.81
N LEU A 268 21.52 7.60 -13.56
CA LEU A 268 21.54 7.68 -15.03
C LEU A 268 21.57 6.30 -15.71
N SER A 269 21.52 5.21 -14.94
CA SER A 269 21.58 3.85 -15.45
C SER A 269 20.38 3.53 -16.34
N SER A 270 20.62 2.74 -17.40
CA SER A 270 19.55 2.23 -18.26
C SER A 270 18.54 1.37 -17.52
N ALA A 271 18.97 0.70 -16.45
CA ALA A 271 18.07 -0.11 -15.61
C ALA A 271 16.94 0.71 -14.98
N ASN A 272 17.13 2.01 -14.81
CA ASN A 272 16.08 2.91 -14.28
C ASN A 272 14.99 3.21 -15.33
N ARG A 273 15.27 3.01 -16.62
CA ARG A 273 14.28 3.16 -17.71
C ARG A 273 13.52 1.85 -17.88
N ARG A 274 12.33 1.79 -17.29
CA ARG A 274 11.53 0.56 -17.22
C ARG A 274 10.04 0.84 -17.28
N ILE A 275 9.30 -0.17 -17.67
CA ILE A 275 7.84 -0.24 -17.57
C ILE A 275 7.52 -1.33 -16.56
N GLU A 276 6.70 -0.98 -15.59
CA GLU A 276 6.19 -1.89 -14.58
C GLU A 276 4.74 -2.21 -14.91
N ILE A 277 4.44 -3.49 -15.06
CA ILE A 277 3.09 -4.02 -15.23
C ILE A 277 2.77 -4.80 -13.96
N MET A 278 1.88 -4.25 -13.14
CA MET A 278 1.39 -4.90 -11.94
C MET A 278 0.05 -5.55 -12.23
N VAL A 279 -0.02 -6.86 -12.07
CA VAL A 279 -1.25 -7.64 -12.16
C VAL A 279 -1.76 -7.84 -10.74
N LEU A 280 -2.89 -7.23 -10.42
CA LEU A 280 -3.40 -7.13 -9.05
C LEU A 280 -4.16 -8.39 -8.63
N THR A 281 -3.98 -8.81 -7.38
CA THR A 281 -4.94 -9.72 -6.73
C THR A 281 -6.33 -9.06 -6.65
N HIS A 282 -7.37 -9.87 -6.47
CA HIS A 282 -8.73 -9.32 -6.29
C HIS A 282 -8.79 -8.36 -5.10
N SER A 283 -8.22 -8.74 -3.96
CA SER A 283 -8.15 -7.90 -2.76
C SER A 283 -7.46 -6.56 -3.01
N ALA A 284 -6.31 -6.56 -3.68
CA ALA A 284 -5.60 -5.32 -4.01
C ALA A 284 -6.41 -4.42 -4.96
N SER A 285 -7.12 -5.01 -5.92
CA SER A 285 -7.98 -4.24 -6.83
C SER A 285 -9.17 -3.61 -6.10
N GLU A 286 -9.79 -4.33 -5.15
CA GLU A 286 -10.89 -3.81 -4.33
C GLU A 286 -10.44 -2.63 -3.46
N SER A 287 -9.29 -2.74 -2.80
CA SER A 287 -8.72 -1.64 -2.01
C SER A 287 -8.53 -0.38 -2.87
N LEU A 288 -8.02 -0.52 -4.10
CA LEU A 288 -7.88 0.62 -5.01
C LEU A 288 -9.23 1.23 -5.42
N TYR A 289 -10.27 0.42 -5.67
CA TYR A 289 -11.61 0.95 -5.94
C TYR A 289 -12.19 1.72 -4.75
N GLN A 290 -11.86 1.36 -3.52
CA GLN A 290 -12.30 2.11 -2.35
C GLN A 290 -11.65 3.51 -2.28
N PHE A 291 -10.38 3.64 -2.70
CA PHE A 291 -9.69 4.93 -2.74
C PHE A 291 -10.22 5.87 -3.83
N PHE A 292 -10.47 5.36 -5.04
CA PHE A 292 -10.90 6.18 -6.16
C PHE A 292 -12.43 6.29 -6.31
N GLY A 293 -13.17 5.51 -5.51
CA GLY A 293 -14.62 5.37 -5.60
C GLY A 293 -15.03 4.52 -6.80
N GLN A 294 -16.04 3.66 -6.63
CA GLN A 294 -16.70 3.05 -7.77
C GLN A 294 -17.67 4.06 -8.38
N HIS A 295 -17.41 4.51 -9.60
CA HIS A 295 -18.40 5.21 -10.44
C HIS A 295 -19.16 6.36 -9.76
N GLY A 296 -18.48 7.15 -8.91
CA GLY A 296 -19.09 8.33 -8.28
C GLY A 296 -19.94 8.07 -7.04
N GLU A 297 -20.03 6.84 -6.54
CA GLU A 297 -20.55 6.61 -5.19
C GLU A 297 -19.44 6.95 -4.17
N LYS A 298 -19.71 7.88 -3.25
CA LYS A 298 -18.80 8.20 -2.14
C LYS A 298 -18.69 6.97 -1.24
N VAL A 299 -17.68 6.13 -1.48
CA VAL A 299 -17.42 4.93 -0.67
C VAL A 299 -16.97 5.29 0.75
N ILE A 300 -16.46 6.51 0.95
CA ILE A 300 -16.22 7.05 2.30
C ILE A 300 -17.53 7.61 2.84
N LYS A 301 -18.38 6.75 3.40
CA LYS A 301 -19.41 7.22 4.34
C LYS A 301 -18.68 7.71 5.59
N PRO A 302 -18.76 9.01 5.93
CA PRO A 302 -18.09 9.51 7.13
C PRO A 302 -18.60 8.73 8.34
N LEU A 303 -17.70 8.37 9.25
CA LEU A 303 -17.96 7.59 10.46
C LEU A 303 -19.18 8.10 11.26
N ALA A 304 -19.53 9.39 11.11
CA ALA A 304 -20.70 10.02 11.68
C ALA A 304 -22.06 9.43 11.19
N GLU A 305 -22.17 8.97 9.94
CA GLU A 305 -23.42 8.40 9.41
C GLU A 305 -23.68 6.97 9.90
N SER A 306 -22.64 6.21 10.27
CA SER A 306 -22.82 4.87 10.85
C SER A 306 -23.26 4.94 12.32
N VAL A 307 -22.84 5.98 13.05
CA VAL A 307 -23.21 6.22 14.45
C VAL A 307 -24.62 6.80 14.58
N ALA A 308 -25.08 7.60 13.62
CA ALA A 308 -26.41 8.19 13.65
C ALA A 308 -27.56 7.17 13.50
N LYS A 309 -27.29 5.99 12.93
CA LYS A 309 -28.28 4.90 12.79
C LYS A 309 -28.41 3.97 14.00
N THR A 310 -27.56 4.11 15.01
CA THR A 310 -27.56 3.22 16.19
C THR A 310 -28.11 3.88 17.45
N SER A 311 -28.53 5.15 17.39
CA SER A 311 -29.19 5.81 18.53
C SER A 311 -30.71 5.65 18.45
N PRO A 312 -31.37 4.94 19.38
CA PRO A 312 -32.83 4.92 19.45
C PRO A 312 -33.37 6.32 19.82
N PRO A 313 -34.58 6.69 19.37
CA PRO A 313 -35.18 7.98 19.72
C PRO A 313 -35.39 8.05 21.24
N ALA A 314 -34.87 9.11 21.85
CA ALA A 314 -35.10 9.41 23.26
C ALA A 314 -36.61 9.55 23.52
N ARG A 315 -37.11 8.77 24.48
CA ARG A 315 -38.42 8.97 25.11
C ARG A 315 -38.27 9.84 26.34
#